data_AF-A0A7Y0DFE1-F1
#
_entry.id   AF-A0A7Y0DFE1-F1
#
_cell.length_a   1.000
_cell.length_b   1.000
_cell.length_c   1.000
_cell.angle_alpha   90.00
_cell.angle_beta   90.00
_cell.angle_gamma   90.00
#
_symmetry.space_group_name_H-M   'P 1'
#
loop_
_entity.id
_entity.type
_entity.pdbx_description
1 polymer ?
#
loop_
_entity_poly.entity_id
_entity_poly.type
_entity_poly.pdbx_seq_one_letter_code
_entity_poly.pdbx_strand_id
1 'polypeptide(L)'
;MSYPDAPAPQRPTLTLDQALVALADVAESAGLDAGTTRAEGAALAAAVAESAPGAATSWAAAVGGATTQDFFDAATRGRRWRAAPTASLSGLVAQGSSHSVPYAEALAEVASAACDLGEPTMRVIGNASVAAAAQLTAAGARTTTTTAPTTPVMAATATATTPKESPPAEVIKPKTVDELLDELDALIGLERVKREIHRQVALLRVGRLRTEAGLKKATITRHLVFTGNPGTGKTTVARLVGGIYQALTLLSKGQLVEVDRSELVAGYLGQTAIKTAEVVAGAAGGVLFIDEAYSLTGDQYGTEAVDTLVKEMEDRRDDLVVIVAGYPAPMEEFVAANPGLSSRFRTIIEFDDYTDDELVEILTLLADGADYELTPEAAAQFRELLAATPRGATFGNGRFSRNMLEAAIGRQAWRLREVDTPTTEQLRQLLPQDLDDDEQGEPT
;
A
#
# COMPACT_ATOMS: atom_id res chain seq x y z
N MET A 1 32.34 21.28 -40.01
CA MET A 1 31.22 20.39 -40.40
C MET A 1 31.03 19.40 -39.28
N SER A 2 30.09 19.67 -38.37
CA SER A 2 29.75 18.79 -37.25
C SER A 2 28.41 18.15 -37.59
N TYR A 3 28.37 16.82 -37.65
CA TYR A 3 27.12 16.07 -37.74
C TYR A 3 26.46 16.06 -36.35
N PRO A 4 25.16 16.33 -36.23
CA PRO A 4 24.44 16.06 -34.98
C PRO A 4 24.13 14.56 -34.88
N ASP A 5 24.34 14.02 -33.68
CA ASP A 5 23.98 12.66 -33.29
C ASP A 5 22.48 12.44 -33.49
N ALA A 6 22.11 11.43 -34.28
CA ALA A 6 20.72 11.04 -34.47
C ALA A 6 20.25 10.24 -33.24
N PRO A 7 19.08 10.52 -32.66
CA PRO A 7 18.55 9.69 -31.57
C PRO A 7 18.33 8.26 -32.06
N ALA A 8 18.73 7.28 -31.24
CA ALA A 8 18.53 5.87 -31.51
C ALA A 8 17.03 5.58 -31.80
N PRO A 9 16.70 4.71 -32.76
CA PRO A 9 15.31 4.42 -33.10
C PRO A 9 14.60 3.79 -31.90
N GLN A 10 13.56 4.46 -31.41
CA GLN A 10 12.62 3.88 -30.45
C GLN A 10 11.96 2.66 -31.12
N ARG A 11 12.07 1.48 -30.51
CA ARG A 11 11.32 0.30 -30.97
C ARG A 11 9.81 0.62 -30.85
N PRO A 12 8.98 0.22 -31.83
CA PRO A 12 7.54 0.38 -31.72
C PRO A 12 7.01 -0.43 -30.53
N THR A 13 6.21 0.20 -29.67
CA THR A 13 5.54 -0.45 -28.54
C THR A 13 4.55 -1.51 -29.07
N LEU A 14 4.66 -2.75 -28.61
CA LEU A 14 3.74 -3.83 -29.00
C LEU A 14 2.38 -3.65 -28.33
N THR A 15 1.30 -3.97 -29.04
CA THR A 15 -0.02 -4.11 -28.39
C THR A 15 -0.05 -5.34 -27.50
N LEU A 16 -0.99 -5.42 -26.53
CA LEU A 16 -1.06 -6.58 -25.64
C LEU A 16 -1.21 -7.90 -26.41
N ASP A 17 -2.05 -7.95 -27.45
CA ASP A 17 -2.18 -9.16 -28.27
C ASP A 17 -0.85 -9.57 -28.92
N GLN A 18 -0.12 -8.62 -29.49
CA GLN A 18 1.19 -8.87 -30.10
C GLN A 18 2.23 -9.32 -29.08
N ALA A 19 2.24 -8.71 -27.89
CA ALA A 19 3.13 -9.11 -26.80
C ALA A 19 2.81 -10.53 -26.30
N LEU A 20 1.53 -10.90 -26.24
CA LEU A 20 1.09 -12.25 -25.86
C LEU A 20 1.43 -13.30 -26.93
N VAL A 21 1.38 -12.96 -28.22
CA VAL A 21 1.86 -13.83 -29.32
C VAL A 21 3.37 -14.02 -29.21
N ALA A 22 4.13 -12.94 -29.05
CA ALA A 22 5.58 -13.02 -28.92
C ALA A 22 6.02 -13.85 -27.69
N LEU A 23 5.31 -13.71 -26.57
CA LEU A 23 5.52 -14.55 -25.38
C LEU A 23 5.26 -16.03 -25.67
N ALA A 24 4.19 -16.36 -26.40
CA ALA A 24 3.87 -17.73 -26.77
C ALA A 24 4.92 -18.34 -27.71
N ASP A 25 5.44 -17.60 -28.69
CA ASP A 25 6.49 -18.07 -29.61
C ASP A 25 7.79 -18.43 -28.86
N VAL A 26 8.16 -17.60 -27.87
CA VAL A 26 9.31 -17.87 -27.00
C VAL A 26 9.05 -19.10 -26.11
N ALA A 27 7.80 -19.28 -25.65
CA ALA A 27 7.38 -20.42 -24.84
C ALA A 27 7.47 -21.74 -25.61
N GLU A 28 6.97 -21.77 -26.85
CA GLU A 28 7.03 -22.95 -27.72
C GLU A 28 8.48 -23.34 -28.01
N SER A 29 9.33 -22.35 -28.28
CA SER A 29 10.77 -22.55 -28.46
C SER A 29 11.45 -23.12 -27.21
N ALA A 30 10.88 -22.88 -26.02
CA ALA A 30 11.33 -23.40 -24.73
C ALA A 30 10.67 -24.73 -24.34
N GLY A 31 9.79 -25.29 -25.18
CA GLY A 31 9.05 -26.53 -24.90
C GLY A 31 7.90 -26.39 -23.89
N LEU A 32 7.40 -25.17 -23.68
CA LEU A 32 6.26 -24.87 -22.82
C LEU A 32 4.96 -24.84 -23.63
N ASP A 33 3.84 -25.12 -22.96
CA ASP A 33 2.51 -25.02 -23.57
C ASP A 33 2.14 -23.55 -23.85
N ALA A 34 1.87 -23.24 -25.12
CA ALA A 34 1.57 -21.89 -25.59
C ALA A 34 0.27 -21.32 -24.98
N GLY A 35 -0.76 -22.15 -24.82
CA GLY A 35 -2.04 -21.73 -24.25
C GLY A 35 -1.93 -21.35 -22.77
N THR A 36 -1.25 -22.19 -21.99
CA THR A 36 -0.97 -21.94 -20.57
C THR A 36 -0.11 -20.69 -20.39
N THR A 37 0.90 -20.51 -21.24
CA THR A 37 1.77 -19.32 -21.21
C THR A 37 1.01 -18.05 -21.60
N ARG A 38 0.15 -18.10 -22.62
CA ARG A 38 -0.68 -16.95 -23.00
C ARG A 38 -1.64 -16.55 -21.86
N ALA A 39 -2.22 -17.53 -21.16
CA ALA A 39 -3.05 -17.27 -19.99
C ALA A 39 -2.25 -16.68 -18.81
N GLU A 40 -1.01 -17.13 -18.61
CA GLU A 40 -0.08 -16.56 -17.63
C GLU A 40 0.25 -15.10 -17.93
N GLY A 41 0.65 -14.79 -19.16
CA GLY A 41 0.92 -13.42 -19.61
C GLY A 41 -0.31 -12.51 -19.54
N ALA A 42 -1.49 -13.03 -19.92
CA ALA A 42 -2.74 -12.28 -19.84
C ALA A 42 -3.10 -11.93 -18.38
N ALA A 43 -2.89 -12.85 -17.44
CA ALA A 43 -3.09 -12.61 -16.01
C ALA A 43 -2.07 -11.61 -15.44
N LEU A 44 -0.81 -11.64 -15.88
CA LEU A 44 0.17 -10.62 -15.53
C LEU A 44 -0.27 -9.22 -16.01
N ALA A 45 -0.69 -9.10 -17.26
CA ALA A 45 -1.18 -7.85 -17.84
C ALA A 45 -2.43 -7.32 -17.10
N ALA A 46 -3.39 -8.20 -16.79
CA ALA A 46 -4.58 -7.85 -16.03
C ALA A 46 -4.23 -7.32 -14.62
N ALA A 47 -3.28 -7.94 -13.93
CA ALA A 47 -2.87 -7.49 -12.60
C ALA A 47 -2.13 -6.14 -12.62
N VAL A 48 -1.34 -5.88 -13.67
CA VAL A 48 -0.64 -4.60 -13.87
C VAL A 48 -1.65 -3.47 -14.12
N ALA A 49 -2.64 -3.72 -14.99
CA ALA A 49 -3.64 -2.74 -15.42
C ALA A 49 -4.92 -2.71 -14.58
N GLU A 50 -5.06 -3.58 -13.56
CA GLU A 50 -6.24 -3.73 -12.68
C GLU A 50 -6.82 -2.41 -12.16
N SER A 51 -5.95 -1.42 -12.06
CA SER A 51 -6.14 -0.15 -11.43
C SER A 51 -6.55 0.97 -12.40
N ALA A 52 -6.51 0.71 -13.72
CA ALA A 52 -6.84 1.67 -14.76
C ALA A 52 -8.32 1.59 -15.17
N PRO A 53 -9.02 2.74 -15.24
CA PRO A 53 -10.36 2.82 -15.81
C PRO A 53 -10.40 2.23 -17.23
N GLY A 54 -11.42 1.45 -17.55
CA GLY A 54 -11.59 0.84 -18.88
C GLY A 54 -10.63 -0.32 -19.22
N ALA A 55 -9.67 -0.65 -18.34
CA ALA A 55 -8.68 -1.70 -18.60
C ALA A 55 -9.32 -3.08 -18.82
N ALA A 56 -10.41 -3.41 -18.13
CA ALA A 56 -11.11 -4.68 -18.30
C ALA A 56 -11.64 -4.87 -19.73
N THR A 57 -12.21 -3.81 -20.32
CA THR A 57 -12.73 -3.81 -21.69
C THR A 57 -11.61 -3.91 -22.71
N SER A 58 -10.55 -3.10 -22.57
CA SER A 58 -9.38 -3.14 -23.46
C SER A 58 -8.65 -4.48 -23.39
N TRP A 59 -8.53 -5.05 -22.19
CA TRP A 59 -7.92 -6.35 -21.99
C TRP A 59 -8.76 -7.46 -22.61
N ALA A 60 -10.08 -7.47 -22.40
CA ALA A 60 -11.00 -8.45 -22.98
C ALA A 60 -10.96 -8.46 -24.51
N ALA A 61 -10.85 -7.28 -25.13
CA ALA A 61 -10.68 -7.14 -26.57
C ALA A 61 -9.34 -7.73 -27.05
N ALA A 62 -8.26 -7.52 -26.29
CA ALA A 62 -6.92 -8.01 -26.64
C ALA A 62 -6.72 -9.52 -26.42
N VAL A 63 -7.39 -10.13 -25.42
CA VAL A 63 -7.27 -11.58 -25.16
C VAL A 63 -8.31 -12.42 -25.92
N GLY A 64 -9.36 -11.78 -26.44
CA GLY A 64 -10.36 -12.37 -27.33
C GLY A 64 -11.57 -12.96 -26.61
N GLY A 65 -12.69 -12.23 -26.60
CA GLY A 65 -14.01 -12.75 -26.20
C GLY A 65 -14.18 -13.00 -24.69
N ALA A 66 -13.30 -12.46 -23.86
CA ALA A 66 -13.38 -12.55 -22.41
C ALA A 66 -14.37 -11.53 -21.83
N THR A 67 -14.89 -11.81 -20.63
CA THR A 67 -15.76 -10.91 -19.89
C THR A 67 -14.98 -10.01 -18.93
N THR A 68 -15.62 -8.97 -18.41
CA THR A 68 -15.08 -8.16 -17.31
C THR A 68 -14.77 -9.00 -16.07
N GLN A 69 -15.55 -10.07 -15.80
CA GLN A 69 -15.26 -10.98 -14.70
C GLN A 69 -13.97 -11.77 -14.94
N ASP A 70 -13.74 -12.24 -16.17
CA ASP A 70 -12.52 -12.97 -16.53
C ASP A 70 -11.27 -12.11 -16.34
N PHE A 71 -11.37 -10.79 -16.58
CA PHE A 71 -10.30 -9.83 -16.29
C PHE A 71 -9.94 -9.81 -14.80
N PHE A 72 -10.91 -9.65 -13.90
CA PHE A 72 -10.64 -9.60 -12.46
C PHE A 72 -10.17 -10.94 -11.89
N ASP A 73 -10.67 -12.05 -12.43
CA ASP A 73 -10.19 -13.39 -12.09
C ASP A 73 -8.74 -13.58 -12.56
N ALA A 74 -8.40 -13.09 -13.76
CA ALA A 74 -7.03 -13.10 -14.28
C ALA A 74 -6.11 -12.18 -13.46
N ALA A 75 -6.56 -10.98 -13.10
CA ALA A 75 -5.83 -10.06 -12.25
C ALA A 75 -5.52 -10.71 -10.90
N THR A 76 -6.51 -11.34 -10.25
CA THR A 76 -6.33 -12.06 -8.97
C THR A 76 -5.24 -13.12 -9.05
N ARG A 77 -5.21 -13.93 -10.12
CA ARG A 77 -4.15 -14.93 -10.34
C ARG A 77 -2.78 -14.29 -10.62
N GLY A 78 -2.76 -13.13 -11.27
CA GLY A 78 -1.57 -12.41 -11.68
C GLY A 78 -0.96 -11.47 -10.63
N ARG A 79 -1.69 -11.09 -9.57
CA ARG A 79 -1.23 -10.12 -8.55
C ARG A 79 0.14 -10.48 -7.97
N ARG A 80 0.39 -11.77 -7.73
CA ARG A 80 1.67 -12.30 -7.23
C ARG A 80 2.84 -12.07 -8.19
N TRP A 81 2.59 -11.96 -9.50
CA TRP A 81 3.62 -11.81 -10.52
C TRP A 81 4.01 -10.35 -10.80
N ARG A 82 3.35 -9.38 -10.15
CA ARG A 82 3.76 -7.97 -10.19
C ARG A 82 5.11 -7.72 -9.53
N ALA A 83 5.49 -8.55 -8.56
CA ALA A 83 6.73 -8.39 -7.79
C ALA A 83 7.56 -9.69 -7.71
N ALA A 84 7.16 -10.74 -8.42
CA ALA A 84 7.84 -12.04 -8.43
C ALA A 84 7.80 -12.68 -9.84
N PRO A 85 8.74 -13.57 -10.18
CA PRO A 85 8.72 -14.25 -11.47
C PRO A 85 7.45 -15.07 -11.67
N THR A 86 7.03 -15.23 -12.91
CA THR A 86 5.93 -16.14 -13.23
C THR A 86 6.30 -17.60 -12.97
N ALA A 87 5.31 -18.49 -12.91
CA ALA A 87 5.54 -19.90 -12.62
C ALA A 87 6.38 -20.56 -13.73
N SER A 88 6.05 -20.26 -14.99
CA SER A 88 6.79 -20.75 -16.15
C SER A 88 8.22 -20.23 -16.18
N LEU A 89 8.43 -18.92 -15.91
CA LEU A 89 9.77 -18.34 -15.83
C LEU A 89 10.59 -18.97 -14.69
N SER A 90 9.98 -19.15 -13.51
CA SER A 90 10.63 -19.81 -12.37
C SER A 90 11.09 -21.23 -12.71
N GLY A 91 10.27 -21.98 -13.45
CA GLY A 91 10.60 -23.30 -13.97
C GLY A 91 11.80 -23.28 -14.93
N LEU A 92 11.80 -22.35 -15.90
CA LEU A 92 12.90 -22.21 -16.86
C LEU A 92 14.23 -21.84 -16.17
N VAL A 93 14.18 -20.94 -15.19
CA VAL A 93 15.35 -20.54 -14.41
C VAL A 93 15.88 -21.71 -13.58
N ALA A 94 15.01 -22.44 -12.89
CA ALA A 94 15.40 -23.59 -12.08
C ALA A 94 16.07 -24.71 -12.91
N GLN A 95 15.68 -24.85 -14.17
CA GLN A 95 16.25 -25.82 -15.11
C GLN A 95 17.54 -25.31 -15.80
N GLY A 96 17.94 -24.07 -15.57
CA GLY A 96 19.08 -23.45 -16.26
C GLY A 96 18.85 -23.31 -17.77
N SER A 97 17.59 -23.15 -18.20
CA SER A 97 17.24 -23.08 -19.62
C SER A 97 17.82 -21.82 -20.28
N SER A 98 18.37 -21.98 -21.48
CA SER A 98 18.82 -20.87 -22.34
C SER A 98 17.68 -19.93 -22.76
N HIS A 99 16.42 -20.37 -22.60
CA HIS A 99 15.24 -19.58 -22.92
C HIS A 99 14.74 -18.71 -21.75
N SER A 100 15.35 -18.81 -20.56
CA SER A 100 14.94 -18.01 -19.38
C SER A 100 15.01 -16.49 -19.62
N VAL A 101 16.09 -16.00 -20.23
CA VAL A 101 16.28 -14.57 -20.54
C VAL A 101 15.30 -14.07 -21.62
N PRO A 102 15.19 -14.70 -22.81
CA PRO A 102 14.20 -14.31 -23.82
C PRO A 102 12.76 -14.33 -23.30
N TYR A 103 12.42 -15.31 -22.44
CA TYR A 103 11.08 -15.41 -21.86
C TYR A 103 10.79 -14.27 -20.89
N ALA A 104 11.76 -13.88 -20.07
CA ALA A 104 11.63 -12.73 -19.17
C ALA A 104 11.54 -11.39 -19.92
N GLU A 105 12.24 -11.24 -21.06
CA GLU A 105 12.10 -10.08 -21.94
C GLU A 105 10.70 -10.02 -22.55
N ALA A 106 10.17 -11.14 -23.03
CA ALA A 106 8.79 -11.19 -23.53
C ALA A 106 7.75 -10.86 -22.46
N LEU A 107 7.93 -11.32 -21.21
CA LEU A 107 7.05 -10.92 -20.11
C LEU A 107 7.18 -9.43 -19.74
N ALA A 108 8.37 -8.83 -19.88
CA ALA A 108 8.56 -7.39 -19.68
C ALA A 108 7.83 -6.57 -20.74
N GLU A 109 7.82 -7.03 -21.99
CA GLU A 109 7.01 -6.43 -23.07
C GLU A 109 5.50 -6.56 -22.78
N VAL A 110 5.04 -7.70 -22.24
CA VAL A 110 3.65 -7.86 -21.78
C VAL A 110 3.30 -6.87 -20.67
N ALA A 111 4.20 -6.67 -19.70
CA ALA A 111 3.99 -5.68 -18.64
C ALA A 111 3.96 -4.25 -19.18
N SER A 112 4.79 -3.93 -20.18
CA SER A 112 4.79 -2.62 -20.85
C SER A 112 3.52 -2.39 -21.67
N ALA A 113 3.07 -3.39 -22.44
CA ALA A 113 1.84 -3.32 -23.23
C ALA A 113 0.59 -3.15 -22.36
N ALA A 114 0.64 -3.60 -21.10
CA ALA A 114 -0.42 -3.38 -20.13
C ALA A 114 -0.61 -1.90 -19.73
N CYS A 115 0.39 -1.04 -19.96
CA CYS A 115 0.25 0.41 -19.74
C CYS A 115 -0.76 1.08 -20.67
N ASP A 116 -1.01 0.47 -21.83
CA ASP A 116 -1.93 0.99 -22.84
C ASP A 116 -3.36 0.41 -22.70
N LEU A 117 -3.62 -0.34 -21.62
CA LEU A 117 -4.95 -0.89 -21.32
C LEU A 117 -5.79 0.13 -20.54
N GLY A 118 -6.89 0.57 -21.15
CA GLY A 118 -7.75 1.58 -20.55
C GLY A 118 -7.08 2.94 -20.52
N GLU A 119 -7.43 3.76 -19.52
CA GLU A 119 -6.87 5.09 -19.35
C GLU A 119 -5.46 5.05 -18.74
N PRO A 120 -4.49 5.82 -19.27
CA PRO A 120 -3.14 5.86 -18.73
C PRO A 120 -3.12 6.40 -17.29
N THR A 121 -2.54 5.64 -16.36
CA THR A 121 -2.35 6.11 -14.97
C THR A 121 -0.91 5.89 -14.51
N MET A 122 -0.40 6.80 -13.67
CA MET A 122 0.94 6.68 -13.07
C MET A 122 1.11 5.39 -12.26
N ARG A 123 0.02 4.88 -11.66
CA ARG A 123 0.02 3.63 -10.90
C ARG A 123 0.26 2.41 -11.80
N VAL A 124 -0.34 2.38 -12.99
CA VAL A 124 -0.10 1.28 -13.96
C VAL A 124 1.33 1.32 -14.51
N ILE A 125 1.87 2.51 -14.81
CA ILE A 125 3.27 2.66 -15.23
C ILE A 125 4.23 2.16 -14.14
N GLY A 126 3.96 2.50 -12.88
CA GLY A 126 4.71 1.99 -11.73
C GLY A 126 4.63 0.46 -11.61
N ASN A 127 3.42 -0.10 -11.68
CA ASN A 127 3.19 -1.56 -11.61
C ASN A 127 3.90 -2.30 -12.75
N ALA A 128 3.83 -1.79 -13.98
CA ALA A 128 4.50 -2.35 -15.15
C ALA A 128 6.02 -2.36 -14.97
N SER A 129 6.57 -1.27 -14.45
CA SER A 129 8.01 -1.14 -14.17
C SER A 129 8.49 -2.16 -13.14
N VAL A 130 7.74 -2.35 -12.06
CA VAL A 130 8.05 -3.34 -11.01
C VAL A 130 7.90 -4.77 -11.54
N ALA A 131 6.83 -5.05 -12.30
CA ALA A 131 6.59 -6.36 -12.90
C ALA A 131 7.72 -6.74 -13.88
N ALA A 132 8.07 -5.86 -14.81
CA ALA A 132 9.17 -6.06 -15.73
C ALA A 132 10.51 -6.25 -14.99
N ALA A 133 10.72 -5.56 -13.87
CA ALA A 133 11.89 -5.74 -13.01
C ALA A 133 11.97 -7.11 -12.36
N ALA A 134 10.85 -7.59 -11.83
CA ALA A 134 10.79 -8.92 -11.23
C ALA A 134 11.13 -10.02 -12.24
N GLN A 135 10.61 -9.95 -13.47
CA GLN A 135 10.87 -10.96 -14.50
C GLN A 135 12.33 -10.94 -14.97
N LEU A 136 12.84 -9.77 -15.36
CA LEU A 136 14.21 -9.65 -15.89
C LEU A 136 15.29 -9.97 -14.85
N THR A 137 15.05 -9.64 -13.59
CA THR A 137 16.00 -9.96 -12.50
C THR A 137 16.04 -11.46 -12.23
N ALA A 138 14.89 -12.14 -12.26
CA ALA A 138 14.82 -13.58 -12.02
C ALA A 138 15.56 -14.41 -13.09
N ALA A 139 15.55 -13.98 -14.35
CA ALA A 139 16.27 -14.64 -15.43
C ALA A 139 17.78 -14.31 -15.50
N GLY A 140 18.27 -13.40 -14.66
CA GLY A 140 19.63 -12.85 -14.78
C GLY A 140 19.84 -11.97 -16.03
N ALA A 141 18.76 -11.62 -16.75
CA ALA A 141 18.75 -10.68 -17.87
C ALA A 141 19.09 -9.25 -17.41
N ARG A 142 18.76 -8.94 -16.15
CA ARG A 142 19.30 -7.81 -15.40
C ARG A 142 20.29 -8.31 -14.37
N THR A 143 21.56 -7.95 -14.52
CA THR A 143 22.56 -8.19 -13.47
C THR A 143 22.25 -7.29 -12.30
N THR A 144 22.06 -7.85 -11.10
CA THR A 144 22.16 -7.07 -9.86
C THR A 144 23.61 -6.65 -9.71
N THR A 145 23.98 -5.51 -10.28
CA THR A 145 25.08 -4.75 -9.70
C THR A 145 24.62 -4.36 -8.30
N THR A 146 25.06 -5.14 -7.30
CA THR A 146 25.29 -4.60 -5.97
C THR A 146 26.40 -3.56 -6.13
N THR A 147 26.00 -2.38 -6.57
CA THR A 147 26.65 -1.14 -6.23
C THR A 147 25.78 -0.55 -5.14
N ALA A 148 26.34 -0.43 -3.93
CA ALA A 148 25.95 0.64 -3.03
C ALA A 148 25.80 1.94 -3.85
N PRO A 149 24.97 2.91 -3.44
CA PRO A 149 24.84 4.16 -4.18
C PRO A 149 26.17 4.94 -4.12
N THR A 150 27.09 4.62 -5.01
CA THR A 150 28.17 5.49 -5.46
C THR A 150 27.66 6.14 -6.72
N THR A 151 27.28 7.40 -6.55
CA THR A 151 27.06 8.39 -7.60
C THR A 151 28.09 8.23 -8.74
N PRO A 152 27.67 8.26 -10.03
CA PRO A 152 28.61 8.24 -11.12
C PRO A 152 29.27 9.61 -11.24
N VAL A 153 30.59 9.64 -11.04
CA VAL A 153 31.45 10.68 -11.59
C VAL A 153 31.68 10.34 -13.06
N MET A 154 31.15 11.14 -13.97
CA MET A 154 31.82 11.38 -15.26
C MET A 154 31.80 12.87 -15.57
N ALA A 155 33.01 13.34 -15.88
CA ALA A 155 33.37 14.69 -16.19
C ALA A 155 32.58 15.24 -17.39
N ALA A 156 31.80 16.29 -17.15
CA ALA A 156 31.51 17.30 -18.15
C ALA A 156 32.40 18.51 -17.86
N THR A 157 33.11 18.93 -18.90
CA THR A 157 34.13 19.97 -18.88
C THR A 157 33.56 21.31 -18.39
N ALA A 158 34.40 21.99 -17.61
CA ALA A 158 34.17 23.23 -16.89
C ALA A 158 33.45 24.36 -17.65
N THR A 159 32.45 24.93 -16.98
CA THR A 159 32.29 26.39 -16.92
C THR A 159 31.79 26.77 -15.53
N ALA A 160 32.61 27.55 -14.82
CA ALA A 160 32.39 27.96 -13.45
C ALA A 160 31.14 28.82 -13.30
N THR A 161 30.19 28.37 -12.49
CA THR A 161 29.20 29.26 -11.86
C THR A 161 29.11 28.86 -10.39
N THR A 162 29.37 29.81 -9.52
CA THR A 162 29.36 29.70 -8.05
C THR A 162 28.09 28.99 -7.53
N PRO A 163 28.19 28.03 -6.60
CA PRO A 163 27.01 27.36 -6.04
C PRO A 163 26.19 28.34 -5.22
N LYS A 164 24.93 28.54 -5.62
CA LYS A 164 23.89 29.06 -4.76
C LYS A 164 23.54 27.95 -3.76
N GLU A 165 23.87 28.21 -2.50
CA GLU A 165 23.54 27.43 -1.32
C GLU A 165 22.10 26.91 -1.39
N SER A 166 21.96 25.58 -1.50
CA SER A 166 20.70 24.89 -1.22
C SER A 166 20.34 25.13 0.24
N PRO A 167 19.08 25.44 0.59
CA PRO A 167 18.68 25.65 1.97
C PRO A 167 19.04 24.42 2.82
N PRO A 168 19.43 24.60 4.09
CA PRO A 168 19.71 23.48 4.97
C PRO A 168 18.47 22.59 5.07
N ALA A 169 18.68 21.28 5.03
CA ALA A 169 17.68 20.32 5.46
C ALA A 169 17.18 20.76 6.84
N GLU A 170 15.91 21.13 6.90
CA GLU A 170 15.27 21.57 8.12
C GLU A 170 15.40 20.43 9.13
N VAL A 171 16.13 20.67 10.22
CA VAL A 171 16.21 19.73 11.33
C VAL A 171 14.80 19.63 11.89
N ILE A 172 14.05 18.60 11.50
CA ILE A 172 12.73 18.31 12.07
C ILE A 172 12.95 18.11 13.56
N LYS A 173 12.57 19.09 14.36
CA LYS A 173 12.60 18.95 15.82
C LYS A 173 11.67 17.80 16.17
N PRO A 174 12.10 16.85 17.03
CA PRO A 174 11.21 15.80 17.50
C PRO A 174 10.01 16.47 18.20
N LYS A 175 8.80 16.11 17.78
CA LYS A 175 7.56 16.60 18.38
C LYS A 175 7.50 16.18 19.85
N THR A 176 6.96 17.06 20.68
CA THR A 176 6.71 16.78 22.09
C THR A 176 5.53 15.83 22.26
N VAL A 177 5.41 15.23 23.45
CA VAL A 177 4.27 14.36 23.78
C VAL A 177 2.95 15.13 23.66
N ASP A 178 2.92 16.38 24.11
CA ASP A 178 1.69 17.20 24.10
C ASP A 178 1.27 17.53 22.67
N GLU A 179 2.21 17.93 21.78
CA GLU A 179 1.91 18.16 20.36
C GLU A 179 1.35 16.92 19.65
N LEU A 180 1.88 15.73 19.97
CA LEU A 180 1.40 14.48 19.39
C LEU A 180 0.03 14.05 19.95
N LEU A 181 -0.27 14.39 21.20
CA LEU A 181 -1.59 14.19 21.78
C LEU A 181 -2.61 15.18 21.19
N ASP A 182 -2.22 16.43 20.95
CA ASP A 182 -3.05 17.41 20.27
C ASP A 182 -3.37 16.95 18.83
N GLU A 183 -2.39 16.38 18.11
CA GLU A 183 -2.63 15.76 16.80
C GLU A 183 -3.58 14.56 16.86
N LEU A 184 -3.48 13.73 17.90
CA LEU A 184 -4.41 12.63 18.12
C LEU A 184 -5.83 13.14 18.41
N ASP A 185 -5.95 14.16 19.26
CA ASP A 185 -7.22 14.74 19.69
C ASP A 185 -7.90 15.51 18.55
N ALA A 186 -7.12 16.05 17.62
CA ALA A 186 -7.60 16.68 16.38
C ALA A 186 -8.14 15.68 15.34
N LEU A 187 -7.88 14.37 15.45
CA LEU A 187 -8.50 13.39 14.56
C LEU A 187 -10.02 13.38 14.78
N ILE A 188 -10.79 13.37 13.68
CA ILE A 188 -12.25 13.33 13.73
C ILE A 188 -12.70 12.01 14.41
N GLY A 189 -13.66 12.12 15.33
CA GLY A 189 -14.22 11.00 16.07
C GLY A 189 -13.22 10.27 16.97
N LEU A 190 -13.25 8.94 16.95
CA LEU A 190 -12.30 8.04 17.63
C LEU A 190 -12.23 8.21 19.16
N GLU A 191 -13.33 8.61 19.81
CA GLU A 191 -13.33 8.94 21.24
C GLU A 191 -12.87 7.78 22.14
N ARG A 192 -13.23 6.53 21.84
CA ARG A 192 -12.75 5.36 22.60
C ARG A 192 -11.25 5.18 22.47
N VAL A 193 -10.72 5.37 21.26
CA VAL A 193 -9.29 5.26 20.94
C VAL A 193 -8.51 6.36 21.67
N LYS A 194 -8.93 7.62 21.53
CA LYS A 194 -8.30 8.78 22.19
C LYS A 194 -8.18 8.54 23.69
N ARG A 195 -9.28 8.17 24.37
CA ARG A 195 -9.27 7.90 25.82
C ARG A 195 -8.30 6.78 26.21
N GLU A 196 -8.26 5.68 25.45
CA GLU A 196 -7.37 4.56 25.78
C GLU A 196 -5.90 4.94 25.55
N ILE A 197 -5.56 5.67 24.50
CA ILE A 197 -4.19 6.17 24.30
C ILE A 197 -3.77 7.14 25.41
N HIS A 198 -4.62 8.10 25.78
CA HIS A 198 -4.37 9.00 26.92
C HIS A 198 -4.14 8.22 28.22
N ARG A 199 -4.92 7.17 28.47
CA ARG A 199 -4.74 6.27 29.62
C ARG A 199 -3.38 5.56 29.59
N GLN A 200 -2.97 5.04 28.43
CA GLN A 200 -1.66 4.40 28.27
C GLN A 200 -0.53 5.39 28.52
N VAL A 201 -0.62 6.60 27.99
CA VAL A 201 0.36 7.68 28.24
C VAL A 201 0.46 8.01 29.72
N ALA A 202 -0.68 8.17 30.42
CA ALA A 202 -0.69 8.42 31.85
C ALA A 202 -0.01 7.29 32.64
N LEU A 203 -0.31 6.04 32.30
CA LEU A 203 0.28 4.86 32.93
C LEU A 203 1.81 4.80 32.72
N LEU A 204 2.27 5.12 31.52
CA LEU A 204 3.70 5.15 31.18
C LEU A 204 4.43 6.29 31.91
N ARG A 205 3.82 7.48 31.97
CA ARG A 205 4.35 8.64 32.70
C ARG A 205 4.47 8.35 34.20
N VAL A 206 3.44 7.78 34.82
CA VAL A 206 3.49 7.36 36.23
C VAL A 206 4.51 6.24 36.44
N GLY A 207 4.63 5.31 35.50
CA GLY A 207 5.66 4.28 35.50
C GLY A 207 7.07 4.86 35.59
N ARG A 208 7.37 5.91 34.82
CA ARG A 208 8.65 6.62 34.85
C ARG A 208 8.90 7.27 36.22
N LEU A 209 7.93 8.04 36.73
CA LEU A 209 8.02 8.70 38.05
C LEU A 209 8.27 7.69 39.18
N ARG A 210 7.66 6.50 39.11
CA ARG A 210 7.91 5.42 40.07
C ARG A 210 9.36 4.95 40.04
N THR A 211 9.92 4.76 38.85
CA THR A 211 11.32 4.36 38.70
C THR A 211 12.27 5.45 39.18
N GLU A 212 12.00 6.72 38.87
CA GLU A 212 12.76 7.87 39.39
C GLU A 212 12.72 7.95 40.93
N ALA A 213 11.59 7.58 41.54
CA ALA A 213 11.43 7.48 42.99
C ALA A 213 12.02 6.19 43.62
N GLY A 214 12.74 5.36 42.84
CA GLY A 214 13.35 4.11 43.32
C GLY A 214 12.35 2.98 43.59
N LEU A 215 11.10 3.11 43.15
CA LEU A 215 10.08 2.07 43.27
C LEU A 215 10.20 1.05 42.14
N LYS A 216 9.81 -0.20 42.44
CA LYS A 216 9.76 -1.26 41.41
C LYS A 216 8.78 -0.88 40.30
N LYS A 217 9.24 -1.04 39.05
CA LYS A 217 8.43 -0.92 37.84
C LYS A 217 7.49 -2.12 37.75
N ALA A 218 6.22 -1.87 37.45
CA ALA A 218 5.31 -2.95 37.08
C ALA A 218 5.65 -3.39 35.65
N THR A 219 5.75 -4.70 35.42
CA THR A 219 5.90 -5.25 34.08
C THR A 219 4.56 -5.17 33.37
N ILE A 220 4.42 -4.21 32.47
CA ILE A 220 3.19 -3.98 31.70
C ILE A 220 3.52 -4.23 30.24
N THR A 221 2.70 -5.03 29.58
CA THR A 221 2.86 -5.31 28.15
C THR A 221 2.47 -4.06 27.36
N ARG A 222 3.22 -3.74 26.30
CA ARG A 222 3.05 -2.51 25.52
C ARG A 222 2.41 -2.77 24.15
N HIS A 223 2.16 -4.04 23.85
CA HIS A 223 1.60 -4.49 22.59
C HIS A 223 0.09 -4.28 22.56
N LEU A 224 -0.42 -3.88 21.41
CA LEU A 224 -1.82 -3.46 21.26
C LEU A 224 -2.51 -4.31 20.19
N VAL A 225 -3.82 -4.53 20.36
CA VAL A 225 -4.69 -5.10 19.33
C VAL A 225 -5.63 -4.01 18.86
N PHE A 226 -5.62 -3.71 17.56
CA PHE A 226 -6.53 -2.75 16.95
C PHE A 226 -7.63 -3.49 16.20
N THR A 227 -8.87 -3.40 16.66
CA THR A 227 -10.01 -4.04 16.00
C THR A 227 -10.92 -3.00 15.37
N GLY A 228 -11.47 -3.28 14.19
CA GLY A 228 -12.46 -2.42 13.55
C GLY A 228 -12.43 -2.48 12.03
N ASN A 229 -13.45 -1.92 11.39
CA ASN A 229 -13.62 -1.98 9.94
C ASN A 229 -12.53 -1.20 9.17
N PRO A 230 -12.34 -1.43 7.86
CA PRO A 230 -11.38 -0.68 7.05
C PRO A 230 -11.67 0.82 7.09
N GLY A 231 -10.61 1.63 7.07
CA GLY A 231 -10.74 3.09 6.99
C GLY A 231 -11.18 3.79 8.28
N THR A 232 -11.16 3.11 9.43
CA THR A 232 -11.39 3.72 10.76
C THR A 232 -10.14 4.39 11.37
N GLY A 233 -9.06 4.57 10.62
CA GLY A 233 -7.87 5.31 11.10
C GLY A 233 -6.83 4.51 11.90
N LYS A 234 -6.93 3.16 11.94
CA LYS A 234 -5.97 2.27 12.65
C LYS A 234 -4.49 2.59 12.38
N THR A 235 -4.08 2.63 11.11
CA THR A 235 -2.69 2.90 10.71
C THR A 235 -2.25 4.32 11.08
N THR A 236 -3.14 5.31 10.95
CA THR A 236 -2.88 6.70 11.34
C THR A 236 -2.60 6.80 12.84
N VAL A 237 -3.43 6.17 13.67
CA VAL A 237 -3.24 6.13 15.12
C VAL A 237 -1.98 5.35 15.49
N ALA A 238 -1.68 4.24 14.81
CA ALA A 238 -0.46 3.47 15.06
C ALA A 238 0.81 4.31 14.86
N ARG A 239 0.83 5.18 13.84
CA ARG A 239 1.92 6.13 13.60
C ARG A 239 2.08 7.13 14.74
N LEU A 240 0.98 7.71 15.22
CA LEU A 240 0.98 8.63 16.36
C LEU A 240 1.46 7.93 17.63
N VAL A 241 1.01 6.70 17.90
CA VAL A 241 1.48 5.89 19.05
C VAL A 241 2.99 5.71 19.01
N GLY A 242 3.57 5.43 17.83
CA GLY A 242 5.03 5.33 17.67
C GLY A 242 5.76 6.61 18.06
N GLY A 243 5.28 7.77 17.58
CA GLY A 243 5.82 9.07 17.95
C GLY A 243 5.66 9.38 19.44
N ILE A 244 4.49 9.11 20.03
CA ILE A 244 4.20 9.37 21.44
C ILE A 244 5.14 8.55 22.32
N TYR A 245 5.31 7.27 22.01
CA TYR A 245 6.18 6.38 22.78
C TYR A 245 7.66 6.74 22.62
N GLN A 246 8.08 7.24 21.46
CA GLN A 246 9.42 7.81 21.29
C GLN A 246 9.61 9.07 22.15
N ALA A 247 8.66 10.01 22.13
CA ALA A 247 8.71 11.23 22.91
C ALA A 247 8.70 10.95 24.44
N LEU A 248 8.10 9.83 24.85
CA LEU A 248 8.17 9.30 26.22
C LEU A 248 9.45 8.51 26.53
N THR A 249 10.42 8.43 25.61
CA THR A 249 11.68 7.69 25.73
C THR A 249 11.50 6.18 25.91
N LEU A 250 10.37 5.63 25.47
CA LEU A 250 10.09 4.18 25.48
C LEU A 250 10.57 3.48 24.22
N LEU A 251 10.69 4.21 23.13
CA LEU A 251 11.15 3.76 21.83
C LEU A 251 12.30 4.66 21.38
N SER A 252 13.35 4.08 20.82
CA SER A 252 14.54 4.83 20.41
C SER A 252 14.33 5.70 19.17
N LYS A 253 13.36 5.36 18.29
CA LYS A 253 13.17 6.02 16.98
C LYS A 253 11.72 6.37 16.62
N GLY A 254 10.72 5.62 17.11
CA GLY A 254 9.30 5.90 16.88
C GLY A 254 8.76 5.63 15.47
N GLN A 255 9.53 4.99 14.57
CA GLN A 255 9.03 4.67 13.23
C GLN A 255 7.84 3.70 13.27
N LEU A 256 7.01 3.73 12.23
CA LEU A 256 6.01 2.71 11.95
C LEU A 256 6.50 1.85 10.77
N VAL A 257 6.61 0.54 10.99
CA VAL A 257 6.81 -0.46 9.94
C VAL A 257 5.51 -1.24 9.79
N GLU A 258 4.84 -1.06 8.65
CA GLU A 258 3.59 -1.73 8.31
C GLU A 258 3.86 -2.95 7.43
N VAL A 259 3.25 -4.08 7.77
CA VAL A 259 3.39 -5.36 7.06
C VAL A 259 2.07 -6.13 7.08
N ASP A 260 1.94 -7.08 6.16
CA ASP A 260 0.92 -8.11 6.14
C ASP A 260 1.57 -9.52 6.16
N ARG A 261 0.75 -10.55 5.93
CA ARG A 261 1.21 -11.95 5.91
C ARG A 261 2.31 -12.19 4.89
N SER A 262 2.25 -11.55 3.73
CA SER A 262 3.17 -11.75 2.62
C SER A 262 4.59 -11.30 2.94
N GLU A 263 4.78 -10.29 3.80
CA GLU A 263 6.10 -9.88 4.28
C GLU A 263 6.62 -10.75 5.43
N LEU A 264 5.75 -11.41 6.20
CA LEU A 264 6.17 -12.25 7.32
C LEU A 264 6.43 -13.71 6.92
N VAL A 265 5.63 -14.25 6.01
CA VAL A 265 5.64 -15.65 5.62
C VAL A 265 6.47 -15.87 4.35
N ALA A 266 7.31 -16.90 4.35
CA ALA A 266 8.09 -17.31 3.18
C ALA A 266 7.41 -18.45 2.42
N GLY A 267 7.78 -18.66 1.15
CA GLY A 267 7.24 -19.74 0.32
C GLY A 267 7.82 -21.13 0.60
N TYR A 268 8.85 -21.22 1.44
CA TYR A 268 9.59 -22.45 1.71
C TYR A 268 9.74 -22.71 3.22
N LEU A 269 9.65 -23.97 3.63
CA LEU A 269 9.83 -24.43 5.00
C LEU A 269 11.18 -23.97 5.58
N GLY A 270 11.17 -23.41 6.79
CA GLY A 270 12.37 -22.99 7.52
C GLY A 270 12.89 -21.59 7.16
N GLN A 271 12.29 -20.90 6.20
CA GLN A 271 12.62 -19.50 5.86
C GLN A 271 11.71 -18.49 6.56
N THR A 272 10.52 -18.91 7.00
CA THR A 272 9.53 -18.00 7.61
C THR A 272 10.03 -17.42 8.93
N ALA A 273 10.67 -18.23 9.79
CA ALA A 273 11.26 -17.73 11.02
C ALA A 273 12.34 -16.66 10.76
N ILE A 274 13.20 -16.87 9.76
CA ILE A 274 14.25 -15.90 9.39
C ILE A 274 13.62 -14.61 8.90
N LYS A 275 12.69 -14.71 7.94
CA LYS A 275 12.00 -13.55 7.34
C LYS A 275 11.24 -12.74 8.38
N THR A 276 10.48 -13.41 9.26
CA THR A 276 9.75 -12.77 10.35
C THR A 276 10.71 -12.05 11.30
N ALA A 277 11.81 -12.70 11.72
CA ALA A 277 12.80 -12.09 12.60
C ALA A 277 13.48 -10.87 11.98
N GLU A 278 13.79 -10.90 10.68
CA GLU A 278 14.35 -9.76 9.94
C GLU A 278 13.40 -8.57 9.88
N VAL A 279 12.12 -8.82 9.58
CA VAL A 279 11.07 -7.79 9.60
C VAL A 279 10.95 -7.16 10.99
N VAL A 280 10.88 -7.98 12.03
CA VAL A 280 10.79 -7.50 13.42
C VAL A 280 12.03 -6.71 13.81
N ALA A 281 13.22 -7.15 13.41
CA ALA A 281 14.47 -6.43 13.64
C ALA A 281 14.49 -5.07 12.94
N GLY A 282 13.92 -4.96 11.73
CA GLY A 282 13.75 -3.70 11.01
C GLY A 282 12.83 -2.71 11.74
N ALA A 283 11.85 -3.22 12.49
CA ALA A 283 10.91 -2.41 13.27
C ALA A 283 11.45 -1.98 14.64
N ALA A 284 12.60 -2.51 15.08
CA ALA A 284 13.19 -2.19 16.38
C ALA A 284 13.47 -0.69 16.55
N GLY A 285 13.18 -0.18 17.74
CA GLY A 285 13.14 1.24 18.05
C GLY A 285 11.80 1.91 17.73
N GLY A 286 10.81 1.16 17.26
CA GLY A 286 9.54 1.71 16.77
C GLY A 286 8.37 0.76 16.97
N VAL A 287 7.41 0.87 16.05
CA VAL A 287 6.17 0.10 16.01
C VAL A 287 6.19 -0.84 14.81
N LEU A 288 5.96 -2.13 15.04
CA LEU A 288 5.61 -3.09 14.00
C LEU A 288 4.09 -3.20 13.94
N PHE A 289 3.49 -2.80 12.83
CA PHE A 289 2.05 -2.89 12.60
C PHE A 289 1.77 -4.02 11.61
N ILE A 290 1.01 -5.02 12.06
CA ILE A 290 0.65 -6.19 11.25
C ILE A 290 -0.83 -6.07 10.91
N ASP A 291 -1.14 -5.73 9.65
CA ASP A 291 -2.53 -5.67 9.18
C ASP A 291 -3.08 -7.06 8.87
N GLU A 292 -4.38 -7.23 9.10
CA GLU A 292 -5.10 -8.50 9.02
C GLU A 292 -4.33 -9.67 9.65
N ALA A 293 -3.83 -9.49 10.88
CA ALA A 293 -2.92 -10.42 11.54
C ALA A 293 -3.51 -11.84 11.71
N TYR A 294 -4.84 -11.96 11.77
CA TYR A 294 -5.53 -13.25 11.77
C TYR A 294 -5.23 -14.09 10.52
N SER A 295 -4.79 -13.49 9.42
CA SER A 295 -4.34 -14.24 8.24
C SER A 295 -3.12 -15.12 8.54
N LEU A 296 -2.36 -14.87 9.61
CA LEU A 296 -1.26 -15.72 10.06
C LEU A 296 -1.71 -17.04 10.71
N THR A 297 -2.99 -17.22 11.01
CA THR A 297 -3.49 -18.52 11.52
C THR A 297 -3.89 -19.44 10.37
N GLY A 298 -3.93 -20.75 10.65
CA GLY A 298 -4.53 -21.74 9.74
C GLY A 298 -3.55 -22.63 8.98
N ASP A 299 -2.24 -22.31 8.95
CA ASP A 299 -1.22 -23.20 8.36
C ASP A 299 0.12 -23.21 9.12
N GLN A 300 0.98 -24.17 8.76
CA GLN A 300 2.26 -24.40 9.44
C GLN A 300 3.21 -23.21 9.31
N TYR A 301 3.17 -22.49 8.19
CA TYR A 301 4.05 -21.35 7.94
C TYR A 301 3.63 -20.14 8.76
N GLY A 302 2.32 -19.86 8.84
CA GLY A 302 1.79 -18.81 9.69
C GLY A 302 2.03 -19.10 11.18
N THR A 303 1.95 -20.37 11.59
CA THR A 303 2.28 -20.79 12.96
C THR A 303 3.75 -20.51 13.29
N GLU A 304 4.67 -20.84 12.37
CA GLU A 304 6.10 -20.53 12.51
C GLU A 304 6.36 -19.01 12.62
N ALA A 305 5.63 -18.19 11.85
CA ALA A 305 5.70 -16.73 11.97
C ALA A 305 5.20 -16.24 13.33
N VAL A 306 4.07 -16.76 13.82
CA VAL A 306 3.50 -16.40 15.13
C VAL A 306 4.45 -16.77 16.27
N ASP A 307 5.01 -17.98 16.26
CA ASP A 307 5.95 -18.43 17.29
C ASP A 307 7.23 -17.56 17.31
N THR A 308 7.72 -17.21 16.11
CA THR A 308 8.85 -16.29 15.97
C THR A 308 8.50 -14.89 16.49
N LEU A 309 7.32 -14.37 16.14
CA LEU A 309 6.84 -13.07 16.61
C LEU A 309 6.75 -13.02 18.14
N VAL A 310 6.16 -14.03 18.77
CA VAL A 310 6.03 -14.13 20.24
C VAL A 310 7.40 -14.12 20.92
N LYS A 311 8.38 -14.81 20.34
CA LYS A 311 9.77 -14.80 20.82
C LYS A 311 10.38 -13.41 20.71
N GLU A 312 10.35 -12.79 19.52
CA GLU A 312 10.95 -11.47 19.31
C GLU A 312 10.27 -10.37 20.15
N MET A 313 8.96 -10.49 20.43
CA MET A 313 8.24 -9.62 21.37
C MET A 313 8.79 -9.70 22.80
N GLU A 314 9.32 -10.85 23.23
CA GLU A 314 10.00 -10.96 24.54
C GLU A 314 11.39 -10.34 24.48
N ASP A 315 12.17 -10.77 23.48
CA ASP A 315 13.59 -10.44 23.36
C ASP A 315 13.79 -8.92 23.17
N ARG A 316 12.81 -8.24 22.56
CA ARG A 316 12.85 -6.80 22.23
C ARG A 316 11.84 -5.96 23.00
N ARG A 317 11.22 -6.48 24.05
CA ARG A 317 10.11 -5.84 24.79
C ARG A 317 10.37 -4.39 25.27
N ASP A 318 11.63 -4.02 25.42
CA ASP A 318 12.02 -2.70 25.93
C ASP A 318 12.11 -1.62 24.85
N ASP A 319 12.26 -2.00 23.56
CA ASP A 319 12.45 -1.09 22.43
C ASP A 319 11.65 -1.50 21.18
N LEU A 320 10.56 -2.25 21.34
CA LEU A 320 9.65 -2.65 20.26
C LEU A 320 8.20 -2.65 20.75
N VAL A 321 7.30 -2.09 19.94
CA VAL A 321 5.86 -2.25 20.12
C VAL A 321 5.24 -2.90 18.88
N VAL A 322 4.76 -4.12 19.05
CA VAL A 322 3.90 -4.77 18.05
C VAL A 322 2.44 -4.33 18.24
N ILE A 323 1.80 -3.91 17.15
CA ILE A 323 0.37 -3.67 17.02
C ILE A 323 -0.17 -4.64 15.96
N VAL A 324 -1.15 -5.46 16.34
CA VAL A 324 -1.85 -6.34 15.39
C VAL A 324 -3.23 -5.76 15.10
N ALA A 325 -3.62 -5.74 13.83
CA ALA A 325 -4.88 -5.15 13.39
C ALA A 325 -5.75 -6.13 12.60
N GLY A 326 -7.06 -5.91 12.64
CA GLY A 326 -8.02 -6.69 11.84
C GLY A 326 -9.48 -6.51 12.28
N TYR A 327 -10.35 -7.37 11.74
CA TYR A 327 -11.75 -7.41 12.13
C TYR A 327 -11.93 -7.99 13.55
N PRO A 328 -12.92 -7.52 14.33
CA PRO A 328 -13.08 -7.92 15.73
C PRO A 328 -13.10 -9.43 15.98
N ALA A 329 -13.98 -10.17 15.30
CA ALA A 329 -14.15 -11.61 15.54
C ALA A 329 -12.91 -12.45 15.13
N PRO A 330 -12.34 -12.30 13.91
CA PRO A 330 -11.10 -13.00 13.56
C PRO A 330 -9.91 -12.64 14.47
N MET A 331 -9.84 -11.41 14.98
CA MET A 331 -8.77 -11.00 15.89
C MET A 331 -8.90 -11.64 17.27
N GLU A 332 -10.12 -11.85 17.78
CA GLU A 332 -10.34 -12.59 19.02
C GLU A 332 -9.84 -14.03 18.89
N GLU A 333 -10.17 -14.71 17.78
CA GLU A 333 -9.68 -16.05 17.47
C GLU A 333 -8.15 -16.09 17.32
N PHE A 334 -7.57 -15.11 16.63
CA PHE A 334 -6.12 -14.98 16.46
C PHE A 334 -5.38 -14.87 17.80
N VAL A 335 -5.82 -13.98 18.68
CA VAL A 335 -5.19 -13.82 20.00
C VAL A 335 -5.34 -15.09 20.83
N ALA A 336 -6.51 -15.74 20.80
CA ALA A 336 -6.79 -16.96 21.52
C ALA A 336 -6.03 -18.20 20.99
N ALA A 337 -5.59 -18.18 19.72
CA ALA A 337 -4.95 -19.32 19.07
C ALA A 337 -3.59 -19.70 19.69
N ASN A 338 -2.89 -18.76 20.35
CA ASN A 338 -1.60 -19.01 20.97
C ASN A 338 -1.52 -18.34 22.36
N PRO A 339 -1.28 -19.10 23.46
CA PRO A 339 -1.16 -18.53 24.80
C PRO A 339 -0.10 -17.42 24.91
N GLY A 340 0.96 -17.49 24.09
CA GLY A 340 1.98 -16.45 23.97
C GLY A 340 1.41 -15.12 23.50
N LEU A 341 0.51 -15.12 22.50
CA LEU A 341 -0.20 -13.93 22.03
C LEU A 341 -1.10 -13.37 23.13
N SER A 342 -2.00 -14.17 23.71
CA SER A 342 -2.89 -13.75 24.82
C SER A 342 -2.13 -13.12 25.99
N SER A 343 -0.94 -13.63 26.31
CA SER A 343 -0.14 -13.09 27.41
C SER A 343 0.41 -11.69 27.14
N ARG A 344 0.70 -11.36 25.87
CA ARG A 344 1.37 -10.13 25.41
C ARG A 344 0.37 -9.07 24.94
N PHE A 345 -0.70 -9.49 24.28
CA PHE A 345 -1.77 -8.65 23.75
C PHE A 345 -2.94 -8.52 24.74
N ARG A 346 -2.73 -7.72 25.80
CA ARG A 346 -3.74 -7.52 26.85
C ARG A 346 -4.63 -6.30 26.63
N THR A 347 -4.18 -5.36 25.81
CA THR A 347 -4.89 -4.11 25.54
C THR A 347 -5.48 -4.19 24.13
N ILE A 348 -6.80 -4.23 24.07
CA ILE A 348 -7.58 -4.21 22.82
C ILE A 348 -8.19 -2.82 22.71
N ILE A 349 -7.98 -2.19 21.55
CA ILE A 349 -8.54 -0.89 21.21
C ILE A 349 -9.51 -1.10 20.04
N GLU A 350 -10.79 -0.88 20.31
CA GLU A 350 -11.87 -0.95 19.33
C GLU A 350 -11.99 0.40 18.61
N PHE A 351 -11.93 0.33 17.28
CA PHE A 351 -12.15 1.44 16.36
C PHE A 351 -13.56 1.32 15.81
N ASP A 352 -14.47 2.12 16.36
CA ASP A 352 -15.87 2.18 15.92
C ASP A 352 -15.96 2.79 14.51
N ASP A 353 -17.03 2.46 13.80
CA ASP A 353 -17.36 3.12 12.53
C ASP A 353 -17.69 4.61 12.76
N TYR A 354 -17.30 5.45 11.80
CA TYR A 354 -17.64 6.87 11.85
C TYR A 354 -19.13 7.08 11.61
N THR A 355 -19.72 8.01 12.36
CA THR A 355 -21.07 8.52 12.12
C THR A 355 -21.15 9.26 10.77
N ASP A 356 -22.37 9.50 10.26
CA ASP A 356 -22.53 10.23 9.00
C ASP A 356 -21.92 11.63 9.08
N ASP A 357 -22.11 12.32 10.21
CA ASP A 357 -21.55 13.66 10.42
C ASP A 357 -20.01 13.62 10.44
N GLU A 358 -19.40 12.64 11.12
CA GLU A 358 -17.95 12.44 11.10
C GLU A 358 -17.42 12.11 9.70
N LEU A 359 -18.15 11.34 8.88
CA LEU A 359 -17.76 11.04 7.50
C LEU A 359 -17.84 12.27 6.59
N VAL A 360 -18.83 13.13 6.79
CA VAL A 360 -18.96 14.44 6.11
C VAL A 360 -17.80 15.35 6.52
N GLU A 361 -17.46 15.42 7.80
CA GLU A 361 -16.30 16.16 8.29
C GLU A 361 -14.99 15.62 7.68
N ILE A 362 -14.83 14.29 7.59
CA ILE A 362 -13.67 13.67 6.95
C ILE A 362 -13.60 14.04 5.46
N LEU A 363 -14.72 13.99 4.73
CA LEU A 363 -14.76 14.39 3.32
C LEU A 363 -14.36 15.86 3.15
N THR A 364 -14.89 16.73 4.01
CA THR A 364 -14.60 18.17 4.01
C THR A 364 -13.12 18.43 4.29
N LEU A 365 -12.57 17.80 5.33
CA LEU A 365 -11.14 17.91 5.67
C LEU A 365 -10.23 17.45 4.53
N LEU A 366 -10.59 16.36 3.84
CA LEU A 366 -9.84 15.85 2.69
C LEU A 366 -9.94 16.80 1.49
N ALA A 367 -11.11 17.38 1.24
CA ALA A 367 -11.31 18.37 0.19
C ALA A 367 -10.48 19.63 0.45
N ASP A 368 -10.58 20.20 1.65
CA ASP A 368 -9.83 21.39 2.07
C ASP A 368 -8.32 21.18 1.91
N GLY A 369 -7.83 20.00 2.31
CA GLY A 369 -6.42 19.62 2.17
C GLY A 369 -5.93 19.47 0.72
N ALA A 370 -6.86 19.36 -0.24
CA ALA A 370 -6.60 19.31 -1.67
C ALA A 370 -6.98 20.60 -2.40
N ASP A 371 -7.20 21.70 -1.67
CA ASP A 371 -7.69 22.99 -2.19
C ASP A 371 -9.09 22.92 -2.85
N TYR A 372 -9.89 21.90 -2.53
CA TYR A 372 -11.31 21.81 -2.90
C TYR A 372 -12.20 22.25 -1.75
N GLU A 373 -13.40 22.73 -2.08
CA GLU A 373 -14.40 23.16 -1.10
C GLU A 373 -15.73 22.46 -1.41
N LEU A 374 -16.28 21.75 -0.41
CA LEU A 374 -17.64 21.23 -0.51
C LEU A 374 -18.63 22.37 -0.29
N THR A 375 -19.48 22.62 -1.29
CA THR A 375 -20.64 23.50 -1.08
C THR A 375 -21.60 22.91 -0.04
N PRO A 376 -22.38 23.74 0.68
CA PRO A 376 -23.37 23.25 1.65
C PRO A 376 -24.35 22.23 1.05
N GLU A 377 -24.74 22.43 -0.21
CA GLU A 377 -25.61 21.53 -0.95
C GLU A 377 -24.91 20.20 -1.26
N ALA A 378 -23.62 20.24 -1.63
CA ALA A 378 -22.84 19.01 -1.85
C ALA A 378 -22.66 18.21 -0.55
N ALA A 379 -22.40 18.89 0.57
CA ALA A 379 -22.34 18.23 1.88
C ALA A 379 -23.68 17.59 2.28
N ALA A 380 -24.81 18.23 1.94
CA ALA A 380 -26.13 17.64 2.14
C ALA A 380 -26.34 16.41 1.25
N GLN A 381 -25.97 16.47 -0.03
CA GLN A 381 -26.03 15.35 -0.97
C GLN A 381 -25.20 14.16 -0.46
N PHE A 382 -23.98 14.40 0.02
CA PHE A 382 -23.14 13.35 0.57
C PHE A 382 -23.78 12.68 1.79
N ARG A 383 -24.45 13.46 2.67
CA ARG A 383 -25.19 12.92 3.81
C ARG A 383 -26.35 12.03 3.37
N GLU A 384 -27.06 12.38 2.31
CA GLU A 384 -28.13 11.53 1.74
C GLU A 384 -27.56 10.21 1.17
N LEU A 385 -26.43 10.28 0.46
CA LEU A 385 -25.74 9.10 -0.05
C LEU A 385 -25.28 8.17 1.09
N LEU A 386 -24.74 8.74 2.16
CA LEU A 386 -24.34 7.98 3.36
C LEU A 386 -25.53 7.28 4.01
N ALA A 387 -26.66 7.99 4.17
CA ALA A 387 -27.88 7.43 4.74
C ALA A 387 -28.46 6.27 3.90
N ALA A 388 -28.27 6.32 2.58
CA ALA A 388 -28.68 5.25 1.66
C ALA A 388 -27.67 4.10 1.57
N THR A 389 -26.44 4.28 2.04
CA THR A 389 -25.36 3.29 1.91
C THR A 389 -25.43 2.23 3.02
N PRO A 390 -25.51 0.93 2.67
CA PRO A 390 -25.49 -0.13 3.67
C PRO A 390 -24.18 -0.16 4.46
N ARG A 391 -24.27 -0.01 5.79
CA ARG A 391 -23.14 -0.12 6.72
C ARG A 391 -22.95 -1.56 7.16
N GLY A 392 -22.17 -2.32 6.37
CA GLY A 392 -21.79 -3.69 6.67
C GLY A 392 -20.39 -3.82 7.30
N ALA A 393 -20.00 -5.05 7.64
CA ALA A 393 -18.68 -5.36 8.20
C ALA A 393 -17.49 -5.00 7.29
N THR A 394 -17.73 -4.68 6.02
CA THR A 394 -16.72 -4.29 5.04
C THR A 394 -16.81 -2.82 4.65
N PHE A 395 -17.64 -2.02 5.34
CA PHE A 395 -17.79 -0.61 5.02
C PHE A 395 -16.48 0.14 5.19
N GLY A 396 -16.11 0.93 4.17
CA GLY A 396 -14.79 1.52 4.05
C GLY A 396 -14.54 2.77 4.91
N ASN A 397 -15.53 3.29 5.64
CA ASN A 397 -15.39 4.46 6.53
C ASN A 397 -14.64 5.64 5.87
N GLY A 398 -13.52 6.12 6.41
CA GLY A 398 -12.76 7.21 5.80
C GLY A 398 -12.22 6.88 4.40
N ARG A 399 -12.07 5.59 4.03
CA ARG A 399 -11.80 5.22 2.62
C ARG A 399 -13.01 5.49 1.73
N PHE A 400 -14.23 5.33 2.23
CA PHE A 400 -15.45 5.70 1.48
C PHE A 400 -15.46 7.21 1.19
N SER A 401 -15.23 8.06 2.20
CA SER A 401 -15.10 9.52 1.99
C SER A 401 -13.97 9.88 1.02
N ARG A 402 -12.80 9.23 1.11
CA ARG A 402 -11.69 9.44 0.16
C ARG A 402 -12.06 9.06 -1.27
N ASN A 403 -12.64 7.88 -1.47
CA ASN A 403 -13.04 7.41 -2.79
C ASN A 403 -14.12 8.32 -3.39
N MET A 404 -15.05 8.81 -2.56
CA MET A 404 -16.05 9.79 -2.99
C MET A 404 -15.40 11.10 -3.43
N LEU A 405 -14.43 11.62 -2.69
CA LEU A 405 -13.69 12.82 -3.09
C LEU A 405 -12.98 12.63 -4.43
N GLU A 406 -12.28 11.50 -4.60
CA GLU A 406 -11.59 11.17 -5.85
C GLU A 406 -12.55 11.12 -7.05
N ALA A 407 -13.72 10.50 -6.86
CA ALA A 407 -14.78 10.48 -7.87
C ALA A 407 -15.32 11.89 -8.15
N ALA A 408 -15.59 12.68 -7.11
CA ALA A 408 -16.12 14.04 -7.23
C ALA A 408 -15.17 14.97 -7.97
N ILE A 409 -13.86 14.88 -7.72
CA ILE A 409 -12.84 15.62 -8.47
C ILE A 409 -12.89 15.27 -9.96
N GLY A 410 -13.01 13.97 -10.29
CA GLY A 410 -13.16 13.53 -11.67
C GLY A 410 -14.42 14.09 -12.35
N ARG A 411 -15.57 14.06 -11.65
CA ARG A 411 -16.84 14.59 -12.17
C ARG A 411 -16.83 16.12 -12.30
N GLN A 412 -16.21 16.82 -11.36
CA GLN A 412 -16.01 18.27 -11.45
C GLN A 412 -15.16 18.65 -12.65
N ALA A 413 -14.07 17.93 -12.91
CA ALA A 413 -13.23 18.14 -14.08
C ALA A 413 -14.03 17.94 -15.38
N TRP A 414 -14.86 16.88 -15.43
CA TRP A 414 -15.74 16.62 -16.58
C TRP A 414 -16.80 17.71 -16.78
N ARG A 415 -17.39 18.24 -15.69
CA ARG A 415 -18.34 19.36 -15.73
C ARG A 415 -17.71 20.62 -16.30
N LEU A 416 -16.45 20.90 -15.94
CA LEU A 416 -15.76 22.12 -16.36
C LEU A 416 -15.12 22.04 -17.75
N ARG A 417 -15.18 20.90 -18.44
CA ARG A 417 -14.50 20.68 -19.73
C ARG A 417 -14.85 21.70 -20.82
N GLU A 418 -16.09 22.20 -20.83
CA GLU A 418 -16.60 23.16 -21.83
C GLU A 418 -16.43 24.62 -21.37
N VAL A 419 -15.84 24.86 -20.20
CA VAL A 419 -15.59 26.19 -19.66
C VAL A 419 -14.18 26.62 -20.07
N ASP A 420 -14.09 27.49 -21.08
CA ASP A 420 -12.80 27.94 -21.65
C ASP A 420 -11.82 28.53 -20.61
N THR A 421 -12.32 29.21 -19.58
CA THR A 421 -11.50 29.78 -18.51
C THR A 421 -12.26 29.73 -17.18
N PRO A 422 -12.18 28.60 -16.45
CA PRO A 422 -12.84 28.47 -15.16
C PRO A 422 -12.24 29.46 -14.16
N THR A 423 -13.09 30.07 -13.34
CA THR A 423 -12.65 30.90 -12.22
C THR A 423 -12.00 30.04 -11.12
N THR A 424 -11.17 30.64 -10.28
CA THR A 424 -10.60 29.93 -9.12
C THR A 424 -11.69 29.34 -8.23
N GLU A 425 -12.81 30.04 -8.07
CA GLU A 425 -13.96 29.53 -7.31
C GLU A 425 -14.54 28.26 -7.93
N GLN A 426 -14.75 28.23 -9.24
CA GLN A 426 -15.24 27.03 -9.95
C GLN A 426 -14.25 25.86 -9.87
N LEU A 427 -12.95 26.14 -9.90
CA LEU A 427 -11.91 25.12 -9.78
C LEU A 427 -11.86 24.49 -8.37
N ARG A 428 -12.28 25.24 -7.34
CA ARG A 428 -12.32 24.77 -5.95
C ARG A 428 -13.64 24.09 -5.59
N GLN A 429 -14.77 24.59 -6.08
CA GLN A 429 -16.09 24.15 -5.62
C GLN A 429 -16.51 22.78 -6.18
N LEU A 430 -16.84 21.88 -5.25
CA LEU A 430 -17.58 20.64 -5.50
C LEU A 430 -19.07 20.90 -5.27
N LEU A 431 -19.88 20.55 -6.28
CA LEU A 431 -21.33 20.73 -6.31
C LEU A 431 -22.04 19.38 -6.11
N PRO A 432 -23.35 19.35 -5.78
CA PRO A 432 -24.10 18.11 -5.57
C PRO A 432 -23.94 17.09 -6.70
N GLN A 433 -24.04 17.53 -7.95
CA GLN A 433 -23.90 16.70 -9.15
C GLN A 433 -22.53 16.02 -9.30
N ASP A 434 -21.49 16.50 -8.61
CA ASP A 434 -20.18 15.85 -8.63
C ASP A 434 -20.16 14.63 -7.70
N LEU A 435 -21.11 14.50 -6.76
CA LEU A 435 -21.19 13.40 -5.82
C LEU A 435 -22.13 12.28 -6.29
N ASP A 436 -22.96 12.53 -7.31
CA ASP A 436 -23.93 11.57 -7.83
C ASP A 436 -23.28 10.48 -8.69
N ASP A 437 -23.68 9.22 -8.48
CA ASP A 437 -23.35 8.11 -9.35
C ASP A 437 -24.13 8.21 -10.67
N ASP A 438 -23.64 9.02 -11.61
CA ASP A 438 -24.17 9.02 -12.97
C ASP A 438 -23.72 7.76 -13.72
N GLU A 439 -24.52 6.69 -13.65
CA GLU A 439 -24.57 5.64 -14.68
C GLU A 439 -25.13 6.16 -16.04
N GLN A 440 -25.37 7.47 -16.20
CA GLN A 440 -26.03 8.04 -17.39
C GLN A 440 -25.18 9.04 -18.19
N GLY A 441 -23.85 8.98 -18.02
CA GLY A 441 -22.92 9.94 -18.63
C GLY A 441 -22.05 9.43 -19.78
N GLU A 442 -22.21 8.21 -20.30
CA GLU A 442 -21.50 7.77 -21.51
C GLU A 442 -22.16 8.37 -22.76
N PRO A 443 -21.48 9.25 -23.53
CA PRO A 443 -21.98 9.67 -24.83
C PRO A 443 -21.76 8.54 -25.84
N THR A 444 -22.80 8.27 -26.63
CA THR A 444 -22.82 7.33 -27.76
C THR A 444 -21.91 7.75 -28.90
#